data_AF-A0A1J0MSE6-F1
#
_entry.id   AF-A0A1J0MSE6-F1
#
_cell.length_a   1.000
_cell.length_b   1.000
_cell.length_c   1.000
_cell.angle_alpha   90.00
_cell.angle_beta   90.00
_cell.angle_gamma   90.00
#
_symmetry.space_group_name_H-M   'P 1'
#
loop_
_entity.id
_entity.type
_entity.pdbx_description
1 polymer ?
#
loop_
_entity_poly.entity_id
_entity_poly.type
_entity_poly.pdbx_seq_one_letter_code
_entity_poly.pdbx_strand_id
1 'polypeptide(L)'
;SIHQKNTSSIYQYVWSWTINNDLSLEFGHLIDSLTSIMSILITTVGILVLIYSDNYMSHDQGYWRFFAYMSFFNTSMLGLVTSSNLIQIYIFWEFVGMCSYFLIGFWFTRPIAANACQKAFITNRVGDFGLLLGILGLYWITGSLEFRDLFEIFKNFISNN
;
A
#
# COMPACT_ATOMS: atom_id res chain seq x y z
N SER A 1 16.03 7.76 36.97
CA SER A 1 14.64 8.15 36.64
C SER A 1 14.28 7.53 35.30
N ILE A 2 13.79 6.29 35.36
CA ILE A 2 13.32 5.50 34.21
C ILE A 2 11.80 5.73 34.12
N HIS A 3 11.26 5.70 32.90
CA HIS A 3 9.83 5.78 32.51
C HIS A 3 9.31 7.15 32.03
N GLN A 4 9.68 7.53 30.80
CA GLN A 4 8.75 8.18 29.86
C GLN A 4 9.28 8.05 28.42
N LYS A 5 9.43 6.83 27.90
CA LYS A 5 9.66 6.64 26.46
C LYS A 5 8.29 6.76 25.81
N ASN A 6 7.85 8.00 25.55
CA ASN A 6 6.65 8.29 24.76
C ASN A 6 6.77 7.55 23.43
N THR A 7 6.07 6.43 23.30
CA THR A 7 5.68 5.86 22.01
C THR A 7 4.62 6.77 21.40
N SER A 8 5.01 8.00 21.04
CA SER A 8 4.15 8.91 20.31
C SER A 8 4.18 8.48 18.85
N SER A 9 3.28 7.58 18.47
CA SER A 9 2.88 7.45 17.07
C SER A 9 2.42 8.85 16.62
N ILE A 10 3.17 9.49 15.73
CA ILE A 10 2.86 10.84 15.25
C ILE A 10 1.82 10.65 14.15
N TYR A 11 0.55 10.86 14.50
CA TYR A 11 -0.53 10.94 13.53
C TYR A 11 -0.49 12.31 12.88
N GLN A 12 -0.18 12.34 11.59
CA GLN A 12 -0.24 13.57 10.81
C GLN A 12 -1.36 13.43 9.79
N TYR A 13 -2.51 14.02 10.09
CA TYR A 13 -3.62 14.12 9.15
C TYR A 13 -3.27 15.19 8.11
N VAL A 14 -3.22 14.81 6.84
CA VAL A 14 -2.78 15.70 5.75
C VAL A 14 -3.99 16.25 5.00
N TRP A 15 -5.03 15.45 4.80
CA TRP A 15 -6.19 15.86 4.02
C TRP A 15 -7.45 15.09 4.45
N SER A 16 -8.49 15.76 4.94
CA SER A 16 -9.81 15.15 5.11
C SER A 16 -10.61 15.24 3.81
N TRP A 17 -10.82 14.09 3.16
CA TRP A 17 -11.70 13.98 2.01
C TRP A 17 -13.08 13.52 2.48
N THR A 18 -13.96 14.48 2.74
CA THR A 18 -15.34 14.18 3.12
C THR A 18 -16.17 13.92 1.87
N ILE A 19 -16.62 12.68 1.68
CA ILE A 19 -17.44 12.27 0.53
C ILE A 19 -18.94 12.42 0.84
N ASN A 20 -19.34 12.23 2.11
CA ASN A 20 -20.72 12.40 2.57
C ASN A 20 -20.76 12.70 4.08
N ASN A 21 -21.89 13.20 4.61
CA ASN A 21 -22.05 13.58 6.03
C ASN A 21 -21.67 12.47 7.05
N ASP A 22 -21.72 11.19 6.65
CA ASP A 22 -21.36 10.05 7.51
C ASP A 22 -20.04 9.35 7.10
N LEU A 23 -19.38 9.82 6.03
CA LEU A 23 -18.17 9.22 5.46
C LEU A 23 -17.10 10.29 5.22
N SER A 24 -16.30 10.55 6.25
CA SER A 24 -15.04 11.28 6.17
C SER A 24 -13.89 10.31 5.94
N LEU A 25 -13.24 10.37 4.78
CA LEU A 25 -11.97 9.70 4.55
C LEU A 25 -10.83 10.65 4.92
N GLU A 26 -10.23 10.44 6.08
CA GLU A 26 -9.05 11.22 6.45
C GLU A 26 -7.79 10.61 5.81
N PHE A 27 -7.29 11.19 4.72
CA PHE A 27 -5.96 10.86 4.24
C PHE A 27 -4.93 11.38 5.24
N GLY A 28 -4.43 10.45 6.05
CA GLY A 28 -3.39 10.67 7.02
C GLY A 28 -2.12 9.89 6.69
N HIS A 29 -1.04 10.31 7.32
CA HIS A 29 0.16 9.50 7.46
C HIS A 29 0.28 9.06 8.92
N LEU A 30 0.25 7.75 9.11
CA LEU A 30 0.44 7.13 10.41
C LEU A 30 1.89 6.69 10.53
N ILE A 31 2.71 7.53 11.17
CA ILE A 31 4.11 7.20 11.45
C ILE A 31 4.17 6.55 12.82
N ASP A 32 4.01 5.23 12.84
CA ASP A 32 4.30 4.40 14.01
C ASP A 32 5.69 3.74 13.87
N SER A 33 6.20 3.18 14.97
CA SER A 33 7.48 2.47 15.02
C SER A 33 7.56 1.36 13.96
N LEU A 34 6.45 0.65 13.73
CA LEU A 34 6.35 -0.38 12.69
C LEU A 34 6.45 0.22 11.27
N THR A 35 5.68 1.28 11.00
CA THR A 35 5.69 2.01 9.71
C THR A 35 7.07 2.54 9.38
N SER A 36 7.79 3.05 10.39
CA SER A 36 9.14 3.59 10.24
C SER A 36 10.13 2.50 9.81
N ILE A 37 10.12 1.34 10.47
CA ILE A 37 10.97 0.20 10.09
C ILE A 37 10.67 -0.26 8.66
N MET A 38 9.39 -0.40 8.32
CA MET A 38 8.98 -0.82 6.97
C MET A 38 9.37 0.21 5.90
N SER A 39 9.24 1.51 6.20
CA SER A 39 9.63 2.58 5.27
C SER A 39 11.14 2.60 5.02
N ILE A 40 11.96 2.39 6.06
CA ILE A 40 13.43 2.26 5.92
C ILE A 40 13.76 1.05 5.05
N LEU A 41 13.09 -0.09 5.26
CA LEU A 41 13.30 -1.29 4.45
C LEU A 41 12.97 -1.04 2.98
N ILE A 42 11.79 -0.48 2.70
CA ILE A 42 11.33 -0.21 1.33
C ILE A 42 12.25 0.79 0.62
N THR A 43 12.65 1.87 1.29
CA THR A 43 13.58 2.85 0.71
C THR A 43 14.96 2.23 0.45
N THR A 44 15.49 1.43 1.37
CA THR A 44 16.81 0.80 1.22
C THR A 44 16.82 -0.21 0.08
N VAL A 45 15.86 -1.13 0.04
CA VAL A 45 15.70 -2.10 -1.06
C VAL A 45 15.42 -1.37 -2.36
N GLY A 46 14.57 -0.34 -2.34
CA GLY A 46 14.25 0.46 -3.50
C GLY A 46 15.49 1.12 -4.14
N ILE A 47 16.36 1.74 -3.34
CA ILE A 47 17.61 2.34 -3.82
C ILE A 47 18.54 1.26 -4.40
N LEU A 48 18.72 0.14 -3.69
CA LEU A 48 19.54 -0.99 -4.15
C LEU A 48 19.07 -1.51 -5.52
N VAL A 49 17.76 -1.67 -5.69
CA VAL A 49 17.19 -2.19 -6.93
C VAL A 49 17.32 -1.16 -8.05
N LEU A 50 17.18 0.14 -7.79
CA LEU A 50 17.41 1.19 -8.80
C LEU A 50 18.87 1.19 -9.29
N ILE A 51 19.85 1.07 -8.38
CA ILE A 51 21.27 0.98 -8.74
C ILE A 51 21.57 -0.30 -9.53
N TYR A 52 20.99 -1.43 -9.11
CA TYR A 52 21.15 -2.70 -9.82
C TYR A 52 20.54 -2.64 -11.24
N SER A 53 19.37 -2.03 -11.35
CA SER A 53 18.63 -1.90 -12.61
C SER A 53 19.31 -0.97 -13.60
N ASP A 54 19.99 0.07 -13.12
CA ASP A 54 20.78 0.99 -13.96
C ASP A 54 21.83 0.21 -14.76
N ASN A 55 22.61 -0.63 -14.07
CA ASN A 55 23.63 -1.45 -14.71
C ASN A 55 23.02 -2.54 -15.62
N TYR A 56 21.93 -3.19 -15.20
CA TYR A 56 21.29 -4.27 -15.97
C TYR A 56 20.60 -3.81 -17.26
N MET A 57 19.90 -2.67 -17.22
CA MET A 57 19.15 -2.12 -18.37
C MET A 57 19.96 -1.16 -19.24
N SER A 58 21.23 -0.90 -18.92
CA SER A 58 22.12 0.03 -19.64
C SER A 58 22.23 -0.23 -21.15
N HIS A 59 21.95 -1.46 -21.59
CA HIS A 59 22.02 -1.88 -23.00
C HIS A 59 20.66 -1.97 -23.70
N ASP A 60 19.55 -1.66 -23.00
CA ASP A 60 18.19 -1.92 -23.48
C ASP A 60 17.42 -0.61 -23.77
N GLN A 61 16.71 -0.55 -24.90
CA GLN A 61 16.04 0.68 -25.40
C GLN A 61 14.88 1.17 -24.50
N GLY A 62 14.41 0.33 -23.58
CA GLY A 62 13.29 0.62 -22.67
C GLY A 62 13.69 1.20 -21.31
N TYR A 63 14.95 1.62 -21.13
CA TYR A 63 15.53 2.13 -19.88
C TYR A 63 14.60 3.10 -19.12
N TRP A 64 14.17 4.18 -19.78
CA TRP A 64 13.34 5.21 -19.15
C TRP A 64 11.99 4.69 -18.66
N ARG A 65 11.39 3.77 -19.41
CA ARG A 65 10.09 3.19 -19.07
C ARG A 65 10.20 2.25 -17.88
N PHE A 66 11.25 1.44 -17.83
CA PHE A 66 11.52 0.55 -16.70
C PHE A 66 11.76 1.35 -15.42
N PHE A 67 12.58 2.40 -15.49
CA PHE A 67 12.87 3.26 -14.34
C PHE A 67 11.61 3.95 -13.82
N ALA A 68 10.77 4.47 -14.71
CA ALA A 68 9.49 5.08 -14.33
C ALA A 68 8.57 4.08 -13.58
N TYR A 69 8.46 2.84 -14.07
CA TYR A 69 7.66 1.81 -13.39
C TYR A 69 8.24 1.41 -12.04
N MET A 70 9.57 1.32 -11.92
CA MET A 70 10.22 1.00 -10.65
C MET A 70 10.10 2.10 -9.61
N SER A 71 10.27 3.37 -10.01
CA SER A 71 10.02 4.49 -9.11
C SER A 71 8.56 4.54 -8.67
N PHE A 72 7.62 4.33 -9.59
CA PHE A 72 6.20 4.32 -9.25
C PHE A 72 5.83 3.16 -8.31
N PHE A 73 6.41 1.97 -8.50
CA PHE A 73 6.26 0.84 -7.58
C PHE A 73 6.75 1.18 -6.17
N ASN A 74 7.94 1.78 -6.05
CA ASN A 74 8.52 2.15 -4.76
C ASN A 74 7.66 3.23 -4.06
N THR A 75 7.23 4.26 -4.78
CA THR A 75 6.33 5.29 -4.25
C THR A 75 4.99 4.70 -3.79
N SER A 76 4.41 3.79 -4.58
CA SER A 76 3.16 3.11 -4.22
C SER A 76 3.31 2.25 -2.95
N MET A 77 4.43 1.54 -2.82
CA MET A 77 4.70 0.71 -1.64
C MET A 77 4.93 1.56 -0.38
N LEU A 78 5.60 2.70 -0.50
CA LEU A 78 5.75 3.66 0.60
C LEU A 78 4.40 4.29 0.99
N GLY A 79 3.55 4.61 0.02
CA GLY A 79 2.19 5.08 0.26
C GLY A 79 1.33 4.05 1.00
N LEU A 80 1.44 2.77 0.61
CA LEU A 80 0.74 1.66 1.25
C LEU A 80 1.11 1.55 2.74
N VAL A 81 2.41 1.61 3.06
CA VAL A 81 2.89 1.47 4.44
C VAL A 81 2.53 2.67 5.31
N THR A 82 2.53 3.88 4.75
CA THR A 82 2.17 5.11 5.49
C THR A 82 0.68 5.35 5.62
N SER A 83 -0.16 4.50 5.02
CA SER A 83 -1.62 4.66 5.00
C SER A 83 -2.25 4.49 6.38
N SER A 84 -3.12 5.42 6.77
CA SER A 84 -3.82 5.41 8.06
C SER A 84 -5.23 4.80 7.98
N ASN A 85 -5.71 4.47 6.79
CA ASN A 85 -7.09 4.05 6.56
C ASN A 85 -7.19 2.80 5.66
N LEU A 86 -8.22 1.99 5.88
CA LEU A 86 -8.45 0.76 5.09
C LEU A 86 -8.65 1.05 3.59
N ILE A 87 -9.41 2.10 3.26
CA ILE A 87 -9.58 2.55 1.87
C ILE A 87 -8.27 3.03 1.26
N GLN A 88 -7.46 3.75 2.04
CA GLN A 88 -6.17 4.26 1.57
C GLN A 88 -5.23 3.09 1.24
N ILE A 89 -5.19 2.05 2.09
CA ILE A 89 -4.47 0.81 1.80
C ILE A 89 -5.01 0.15 0.55
N TYR A 90 -6.33 0.04 0.38
CA TYR A 90 -6.93 -0.55 -0.83
C TYR A 90 -6.51 0.18 -2.12
N ILE A 91 -6.51 1.52 -2.11
CA ILE A 91 -6.08 2.32 -3.25
C ILE A 91 -4.60 2.06 -3.57
N PHE A 92 -3.71 2.12 -2.58
CA PHE A 92 -2.29 1.85 -2.81
C PHE A 92 -2.01 0.39 -3.16
N TRP A 93 -2.82 -0.53 -2.66
CA TRP A 93 -2.76 -1.95 -3.02
C TRP A 93 -3.07 -2.16 -4.50
N GLU A 94 -4.11 -1.51 -5.03
CA GLU A 94 -4.41 -1.53 -6.47
C GLU A 94 -3.28 -0.91 -7.29
N PHE A 95 -2.69 0.19 -6.83
CA PHE A 95 -1.53 0.79 -7.50
C PHE A 95 -0.31 -0.14 -7.54
N VAL A 96 0.00 -0.84 -6.44
CA VAL A 96 1.07 -1.85 -6.41
C VAL A 96 0.78 -2.97 -7.42
N GLY A 97 -0.47 -3.43 -7.50
CA GLY A 97 -0.91 -4.42 -8.50
C GLY A 97 -0.74 -3.93 -9.95
N MET A 98 -1.10 -2.67 -10.22
CA MET A 98 -0.94 -2.04 -11.53
C MET A 98 0.54 -1.88 -11.92
N CYS A 99 1.40 -1.47 -10.98
CA CYS A 99 2.84 -1.39 -11.20
C CYS A 99 3.44 -2.76 -11.55
N SER A 100 3.05 -3.80 -10.79
CA SER A 100 3.50 -5.16 -11.02
C SER A 100 3.14 -5.65 -12.43
N TYR A 101 1.91 -5.36 -12.88
CA TYR A 101 1.49 -5.64 -14.26
C TYR A 101 2.38 -4.95 -15.29
N PHE A 102 2.69 -3.66 -15.13
CA PHE A 102 3.58 -2.96 -16.06
C PHE A 102 5.01 -3.50 -16.08
N LEU A 103 5.52 -3.94 -14.94
CA LEU A 103 6.84 -4.53 -14.81
C LEU A 103 6.93 -5.94 -15.43
N ILE A 104 5.96 -6.81 -15.18
CA ILE A 104 5.92 -8.16 -15.78
C ILE A 104 5.67 -8.06 -17.30
N GLY A 105 4.81 -7.12 -17.71
CA GLY A 105 4.49 -6.86 -19.11
C GLY A 105 5.54 -6.05 -19.88
N PHE A 106 6.68 -5.73 -19.28
CA PHE A 106 7.68 -4.84 -19.87
C PHE A 106 8.17 -5.33 -21.25
N TRP A 107 8.36 -6.64 -21.42
CA TRP A 107 8.65 -7.29 -22.71
C TRP A 107 7.39 -7.82 -23.38
N PHE A 108 6.47 -6.91 -23.71
CA PHE A 108 5.21 -7.21 -24.40
C PHE A 108 5.37 -7.93 -25.75
N THR A 109 6.56 -7.87 -26.37
CA THR A 109 6.87 -8.55 -27.63
C THR A 109 6.92 -10.07 -27.49
N ARG A 110 7.12 -10.60 -26.28
CA ARG A 110 7.10 -12.04 -26.02
C ARG A 110 5.69 -12.47 -25.59
N PRO A 111 5.00 -13.35 -26.35
CA PRO A 111 3.64 -13.78 -26.01
C PRO A 111 3.57 -14.49 -24.66
N ILE A 112 4.67 -15.13 -24.24
CA ILE A 112 4.81 -15.79 -22.93
C ILE A 112 4.73 -14.75 -21.80
N ALA A 113 5.41 -13.61 -21.94
CA ALA A 113 5.39 -12.54 -20.95
C ALA A 113 4.01 -11.85 -20.90
N ALA A 114 3.39 -11.61 -22.05
CA ALA A 114 2.04 -11.04 -22.13
C ALA A 114 0.99 -11.93 -21.44
N ASN A 115 1.00 -13.25 -21.69
CA ASN A 115 0.09 -14.18 -21.03
C ASN A 115 0.37 -14.33 -19.52
N ALA A 116 1.64 -14.36 -19.12
CA ALA A 116 2.01 -14.42 -17.71
C ALA A 116 1.52 -13.17 -16.96
N CYS A 117 1.66 -12.01 -17.58
CA CYS A 117 1.21 -10.74 -17.04
C CYS A 117 -0.31 -10.69 -16.82
N GLN A 118 -1.09 -11.13 -17.82
CA GLN A 118 -2.55 -11.23 -17.68
C GLN A 118 -2.97 -12.19 -16.57
N LYS A 119 -2.32 -13.36 -16.47
CA LYS A 119 -2.61 -14.32 -15.39
C LYS A 119 -2.31 -13.75 -14.01
N ALA A 120 -1.17 -13.10 -13.85
CA ALA A 120 -0.78 -12.46 -12.59
C ALA A 120 -1.77 -11.37 -12.19
N PHE A 121 -2.19 -10.53 -13.14
CA PHE A 121 -3.15 -9.45 -12.89
C PHE A 121 -4.54 -9.97 -12.51
N ILE A 122 -5.06 -10.98 -13.23
CA ILE A 122 -6.36 -11.57 -12.91
C ILE A 122 -6.34 -12.19 -11.52
N THR A 123 -5.26 -12.91 -11.18
CA THR A 123 -5.12 -13.52 -9.86
C THR A 123 -5.05 -12.46 -8.76
N ASN A 124 -4.32 -11.37 -8.99
CA ASN A 124 -4.28 -10.25 -8.05
C ASN A 124 -5.65 -9.60 -7.89
N ARG A 125 -6.39 -9.43 -8.99
CA ARG A 125 -7.73 -8.82 -8.99
C ARG A 125 -8.76 -9.64 -8.19
N VAL A 126 -8.68 -10.97 -8.27
CA VAL A 126 -9.51 -11.85 -7.44
C VAL A 126 -9.20 -11.65 -5.95
N GLY A 127 -7.91 -11.47 -5.60
CA GLY A 127 -7.50 -11.09 -4.26
C GLY A 127 -8.05 -9.72 -3.83
N ASP A 128 -7.99 -8.73 -4.72
CA ASP A 128 -8.51 -7.37 -4.47
C ASP A 128 -10.01 -7.40 -4.16
N PHE A 129 -10.80 -8.21 -4.86
CA PHE A 129 -12.22 -8.40 -4.55
C PHE A 129 -12.44 -8.97 -3.14
N GLY A 130 -11.61 -9.91 -2.71
CA GLY A 130 -11.64 -10.44 -1.34
C GLY A 130 -11.31 -9.35 -0.32
N LEU A 131 -10.31 -8.52 -0.58
CA LEU A 131 -9.93 -7.41 0.28
C LEU A 131 -11.07 -6.37 0.37
N LEU A 132 -11.68 -6.03 -0.76
CA LEU A 132 -12.82 -5.10 -0.82
C LEU A 132 -14.04 -5.63 -0.06
N LEU A 133 -14.37 -6.91 -0.22
CA LEU A 133 -15.43 -7.55 0.58
C LEU A 133 -15.11 -7.55 2.08
N GLY A 134 -13.85 -7.75 2.45
CA GLY A 134 -13.39 -7.65 3.83
C GLY A 134 -13.59 -6.25 4.41
N ILE A 135 -13.21 -5.20 3.67
CA ILE A 135 -13.40 -3.80 4.09
C ILE A 135 -14.90 -3.49 4.23
N LEU A 136 -15.74 -3.90 3.28
CA LEU A 136 -17.18 -3.70 3.34
C LEU A 136 -17.82 -4.45 4.52
N GLY A 137 -17.37 -5.68 4.79
CA GLY A 137 -17.84 -6.47 5.93
C GLY A 137 -17.47 -5.84 7.26
N LEU A 138 -16.23 -5.34 7.40
CA LEU A 138 -15.81 -4.59 8.59
C LEU A 138 -16.64 -3.32 8.74
N TYR A 139 -16.81 -2.53 7.66
CA TYR A 139 -17.64 -1.33 7.69
C TYR A 139 -19.07 -1.59 8.16
N TRP A 140 -19.67 -2.71 7.76
CA TRP A 140 -21.02 -3.07 8.18
C TRP A 140 -21.12 -3.39 9.69
N ILE A 141 -20.04 -3.88 10.30
CA ILE A 141 -19.98 -4.26 11.72
C ILE A 141 -19.55 -3.07 12.60
N THR A 142 -18.52 -2.35 12.21
CA THR A 142 -17.92 -1.26 13.02
C THR A 142 -18.44 0.12 12.66
N GLY A 143 -19.00 0.34 11.48
CA GLY A 143 -19.44 1.66 11.00
C GLY A 143 -18.32 2.67 10.73
N SER A 144 -17.06 2.32 11.05
CA SER A 144 -15.86 3.12 10.80
C SER A 144 -14.82 2.33 10.00
N LEU A 145 -14.03 3.08 9.23
CA LEU A 145 -12.99 2.60 8.32
C LEU A 145 -11.57 2.95 8.83
N GLU A 146 -11.51 3.64 9.97
CA GLU A 146 -10.26 3.99 10.64
C GLU A 146 -9.75 2.84 11.49
N PHE A 147 -8.44 2.62 11.48
CA PHE A 147 -7.82 1.58 12.29
C PHE A 147 -8.06 1.73 13.78
N ARG A 148 -8.12 2.97 14.28
CA ARG A 148 -8.28 3.24 15.72
C ARG A 148 -9.65 2.81 16.23
N ASP A 149 -10.70 3.20 15.51
CA ASP A 149 -12.07 2.86 15.87
C ASP A 149 -12.30 1.35 15.78
N LEU A 150 -11.71 0.70 14.77
CA LEU A 150 -11.70 -0.76 14.66
C LEU A 150 -11.06 -1.43 15.86
N PHE A 151 -9.88 -0.97 16.30
CA PHE A 151 -9.20 -1.51 17.47
C PHE A 151 -9.98 -1.28 18.77
N GLU A 152 -10.63 -0.14 18.91
CA GLU A 152 -11.43 0.20 20.09
C GLU A 152 -12.70 -0.66 20.17
N ILE A 153 -13.41 -0.84 19.06
CA ILE A 153 -14.61 -1.70 18.99
C ILE A 153 -14.23 -3.16 19.25
N PHE A 154 -13.13 -3.65 18.65
CA PHE A 154 -12.64 -5.01 18.93
C PHE A 154 -12.30 -5.22 20.41
N LYS A 155 -11.63 -4.24 21.03
CA LYS A 155 -11.28 -4.31 22.44
C LYS A 155 -12.51 -4.32 23.34
N ASN A 156 -13.53 -3.53 23.01
CA ASN A 156 -14.81 -3.53 23.72
C ASN A 156 -15.54 -4.86 23.55
N PHE A 157 -15.53 -5.48 22.37
CA PHE A 157 -16.11 -6.82 22.15
C PHE A 157 -15.42 -7.90 22.99
N ILE A 158 -14.08 -7.89 23.05
CA ILE A 158 -13.31 -8.85 23.85
C ILE A 158 -13.53 -8.63 25.35
N SER A 159 -13.67 -7.37 25.79
CA SER A 159 -13.89 -7.07 27.21
C SER A 159 -15.29 -7.39 27.71
N ASN A 160 -16.27 -7.49 26.81
CA ASN A 160 -17.68 -7.71 27.15
C ASN A 160 -18.11 -9.19 27.05
N ASN A 161 -17.15 -10.09 26.78
CA ASN A 161 -17.35 -11.53 26.62
C ASN A 161 -16.38 -12.28 27.54
#